data_AF-A0A1F6S362-F1
#
_entry.id   AF-A0A1F6S362-F1
#
_cell.length_a   1.000
_cell.length_b   1.000
_cell.length_c   1.000
_cell.angle_alpha   90.00
_cell.angle_beta   90.00
_cell.angle_gamma   90.00
#
_symmetry.space_group_name_H-M   'P 1'
#
loop_
_entity.id
_entity.type
_entity.pdbx_description
1 polymer ?
#
loop_
_entity_poly.entity_id
_entity_poly.type
_entity_poly.pdbx_seq_one_letter_code
_entity_poly.pdbx_strand_id
1 'polypeptide(L)'
;MEKLESDLAKFENARKKASEEEAKMIQAVDEYIESKVRQGESREKIRRYYMKKYIDFLESSAVQPLDKKEKHKPLTPEQKFSIIKRQIYLHEIRPNMKKGSSDSRNAQ
;
A
#
# COMPACT_ATOMS: atom_id res chain seq x y z
N MET A 1 -25.28 27.44 -4.45
CA MET A 1 -23.99 27.30 -5.17
C MET A 1 -22.82 27.14 -4.19
N GLU A 2 -22.69 28.01 -3.18
CA GLU A 2 -21.59 28.02 -2.20
C GLU A 2 -21.32 26.67 -1.48
N LYS A 3 -22.36 25.88 -1.20
CA LYS A 3 -22.22 24.56 -0.54
C LYS A 3 -21.58 23.48 -1.43
N LEU A 4 -21.83 23.53 -2.74
CA LEU A 4 -21.29 22.55 -3.71
C LEU A 4 -19.79 22.77 -3.96
N GLU A 5 -19.35 24.03 -4.00
CA GLU A 5 -17.93 24.39 -4.13
C GLU A 5 -17.13 23.99 -2.88
N SER A 6 -17.73 24.14 -1.68
CA SER A 6 -17.13 23.67 -0.42
C SER A 6 -16.99 22.16 -0.36
N ASP A 7 -18.00 21.40 -0.82
CA ASP A 7 -17.94 19.94 -0.82
C ASP A 7 -16.95 19.42 -1.89
N LEU A 8 -16.86 20.06 -3.06
CA LEU A 8 -15.84 19.75 -4.06
C LEU A 8 -14.42 19.93 -3.51
N ALA A 9 -14.16 21.04 -2.81
CA ALA A 9 -12.87 21.30 -2.17
C ALA A 9 -12.53 20.29 -1.07
N LYS A 10 -13.52 19.76 -0.34
CA LYS A 10 -13.29 18.67 0.64
C LYS A 10 -12.91 17.37 -0.06
N PHE A 11 -13.57 17.02 -1.16
CA PHE A 11 -13.25 15.82 -1.94
C PHE A 11 -11.86 15.90 -2.56
N GLU A 12 -11.49 17.04 -3.14
CA GLU A 12 -10.14 17.25 -3.69
C GLU A 12 -9.06 17.16 -2.61
N ASN A 13 -9.28 17.79 -1.45
CA ASN A 13 -8.36 17.70 -0.32
C ASN A 13 -8.25 16.26 0.22
N ALA A 14 -9.36 15.53 0.31
CA ALA A 14 -9.35 14.12 0.71
C ALA A 14 -8.58 13.26 -0.29
N ARG A 15 -8.77 13.49 -1.61
CA ARG A 15 -8.04 12.78 -2.67
C ARG A 15 -6.55 13.08 -2.62
N LYS A 16 -6.17 14.34 -2.41
CA LYS A 16 -4.77 14.77 -2.28
C LYS A 16 -4.10 14.09 -1.08
N LYS A 17 -4.74 14.12 0.10
CA LYS A 17 -4.23 13.44 1.30
C LYS A 17 -4.07 11.93 1.10
N ALA A 18 -5.07 11.27 0.51
CA ALA A 18 -4.99 9.84 0.22
C ALA A 18 -3.83 9.50 -0.74
N SER A 19 -3.61 10.34 -1.77
CA SER A 19 -2.50 10.15 -2.71
C SER A 19 -1.13 10.38 -2.05
N GLU A 20 -1.01 11.37 -1.16
CA GLU A 20 0.22 11.62 -0.40
C GLU A 20 0.53 10.48 0.58
N GLU A 21 -0.49 9.94 1.25
CA GLU A 21 -0.36 8.77 2.12
C GLU A 21 0.07 7.52 1.34
N GLU A 22 -0.52 7.30 0.16
CA GLU A 22 -0.13 6.20 -0.72
C GLU A 22 1.33 6.35 -1.20
N ALA A 23 1.75 7.56 -1.57
CA ALA A 23 3.14 7.82 -1.96
C ALA A 23 4.12 7.52 -0.82
N LYS A 24 3.82 7.97 0.41
CA LYS A 24 4.63 7.68 1.60
C LYS A 24 4.70 6.17 1.90
N MET A 25 3.58 5.48 1.76
CA MET A 25 3.50 4.03 1.93
C MET A 25 4.41 3.30 0.92
N ILE A 26 4.32 3.67 -0.36
CA ILE A 26 5.12 3.09 -1.43
C ILE A 26 6.61 3.33 -1.16
N GLN A 27 6.98 4.56 -0.78
CA GLN A 27 8.36 4.90 -0.45
C GLN A 27 8.90 4.04 0.69
N ALA A 28 8.15 3.89 1.78
CA ALA A 28 8.57 3.07 2.92
C ALA A 28 8.79 1.59 2.53
N VAL A 29 7.98 1.06 1.61
CA VAL A 29 8.15 -0.29 1.06
C VAL A 29 9.41 -0.41 0.24
N ASP A 30 9.70 0.59 -0.60
CA ASP A 30 10.92 0.60 -1.41
C ASP A 30 12.17 0.66 -0.53
N GLU A 31 12.18 1.51 0.51
CA GLU A 31 13.26 1.58 1.51
C GLU A 31 13.45 0.27 2.27
N TYR A 32 12.35 -0.40 2.65
CA TYR A 32 12.39 -1.71 3.29
C TYR A 32 13.01 -2.78 2.38
N ILE A 33 12.61 -2.83 1.11
CA ILE A 33 13.17 -3.76 0.13
C ILE A 33 14.66 -3.47 -0.09
N GLU A 34 15.05 -2.20 -0.20
CA GLU A 34 16.46 -1.81 -0.33
C GLU A 34 17.30 -2.23 0.88
N SER A 35 16.76 -2.11 2.09
CA SER A 35 17.44 -2.58 3.31
C SER A 35 17.71 -4.09 3.26
N LYS A 36 16.73 -4.89 2.82
CA LYS A 36 16.91 -6.34 2.59
C LYS A 36 17.97 -6.63 1.52
N VAL A 37 18.01 -5.84 0.45
CA VAL A 37 19.04 -5.97 -0.58
C VAL A 37 20.43 -5.69 -0.02
N ARG A 38 20.59 -4.64 0.80
CA ARG A 38 21.86 -4.33 1.48
C ARG A 38 22.30 -5.44 2.45
N GLN A 39 21.35 -6.20 3.01
CA GLN A 39 21.61 -7.38 3.85
C GLN A 39 22.00 -8.63 3.04
N GLY A 40 22.10 -8.54 1.71
CA GLY A 40 22.53 -9.63 0.83
C GLY A 40 21.40 -10.40 0.15
N GLU A 41 20.14 -9.99 0.32
CA GLU A 41 19.03 -10.61 -0.41
C GLU A 41 18.94 -10.10 -1.86
N SER A 42 18.61 -10.97 -2.81
CA SER A 42 18.34 -10.54 -4.19
C SER A 42 16.98 -9.85 -4.29
N ARG A 43 16.92 -8.72 -5.01
CA ARG A 43 15.68 -7.98 -5.28
C ARG A 43 14.61 -8.86 -5.93
N GLU A 44 15.01 -9.75 -6.83
CA GLU A 44 14.10 -10.70 -7.50
C GLU A 44 13.58 -11.78 -6.53
N LYS A 45 14.43 -12.23 -5.58
CA LYS A 45 14.02 -13.17 -4.53
C LYS A 45 12.98 -12.54 -3.61
N ILE A 46 13.21 -11.31 -3.15
CA ILE A 46 12.28 -10.55 -2.31
C ILE A 46 10.95 -10.35 -3.04
N ARG A 47 11.00 -9.95 -4.32
CA ARG A 47 9.82 -9.76 -5.16
C ARG A 47 9.01 -11.04 -5.28
N ARG A 48 9.62 -12.16 -5.65
CA ARG A 48 8.92 -13.45 -5.77
C ARG A 48 8.34 -13.92 -4.44
N TYR A 49 9.09 -13.74 -3.35
CA TYR A 49 8.63 -14.09 -2.00
C TYR A 49 7.33 -13.35 -1.66
N TYR A 50 7.29 -12.02 -1.79
CA TYR A 50 6.11 -11.25 -1.44
C TYR A 50 4.96 -11.38 -2.44
N MET A 51 5.26 -11.54 -3.75
CA MET A 51 4.23 -11.86 -4.74
C MET A 51 3.55 -13.19 -4.43
N LYS A 52 4.29 -14.20 -3.96
CA LYS A 52 3.74 -15.49 -3.53
C LYS A 52 3.02 -15.38 -2.19
N LYS A 53 3.60 -14.69 -1.21
CA LYS A 53 3.04 -14.54 0.15
C LYS A 53 1.68 -13.85 0.16
N TYR A 54 1.49 -12.88 -0.74
CA TYR A 54 0.25 -12.10 -0.83
C TYR A 54 -0.51 -12.34 -2.13
N ILE A 55 -0.28 -13.48 -2.81
CA ILE A 55 -0.98 -13.83 -4.05
C ILE A 55 -2.49 -13.94 -3.83
N ASP A 56 -2.90 -14.43 -2.66
CA ASP A 56 -4.31 -14.54 -2.28
C ASP A 56 -4.99 -13.17 -2.28
N PHE A 57 -4.27 -12.07 -2.00
CA PHE A 57 -4.80 -10.71 -2.09
C PHE A 57 -4.94 -10.22 -3.53
N LEU A 58 -4.24 -10.81 -4.50
CA LEU A 58 -4.41 -10.53 -5.94
C LEU A 58 -5.62 -11.29 -6.51
N GLU A 59 -5.85 -12.50 -6.00
CA GLU A 59 -6.96 -13.35 -6.42
C GLU A 59 -8.27 -12.97 -5.70
N SER A 60 -8.19 -12.52 -4.45
CA SER A 60 -9.32 -12.02 -3.65
C SER A 60 -9.68 -10.56 -3.92
N SER A 61 -8.80 -9.76 -4.53
CA SER A 61 -9.13 -8.41 -5.01
C SER A 61 -9.79 -8.41 -6.40
N ALA A 62 -10.16 -9.60 -6.91
CA ALA A 62 -11.20 -9.75 -7.94
C ALA A 62 -12.62 -9.35 -7.44
N VAL A 63 -12.70 -8.47 -6.45
CA VAL A 63 -13.87 -7.81 -5.86
C VAL A 63 -13.84 -6.38 -6.44
N GLN A 64 -14.71 -5.89 -7.34
CA GLN A 64 -16.02 -6.28 -7.88
C GLN A 64 -16.15 -5.59 -9.25
N PRO A 65 -16.89 -6.13 -10.23
CA PRO A 65 -17.62 -5.28 -11.14
C PRO A 65 -18.84 -4.72 -10.38
N LEU A 66 -18.89 -3.41 -10.13
CA LEU A 66 -20.12 -2.74 -9.70
C LEU A 66 -21.20 -2.78 -10.80
N ASP A 67 -20.84 -3.23 -12.01
CA ASP A 67 -21.74 -3.32 -13.14
C ASP A 67 -21.51 -4.64 -13.90
N LYS A 68 -22.53 -5.49 -13.97
CA LYS A 68 -22.50 -6.83 -14.60
C LYS A 68 -22.21 -6.80 -16.13
N LYS A 69 -21.89 -5.64 -16.69
CA LYS A 69 -21.61 -5.39 -18.11
C LYS A 69 -20.13 -5.17 -18.44
N GLU A 70 -19.28 -4.86 -17.45
CA GLU A 70 -17.84 -4.79 -17.67
C GLU A 70 -17.21 -6.16 -17.39
N LYS A 71 -16.75 -6.81 -18.45
CA LYS A 71 -15.92 -8.02 -18.35
C LYS A 71 -14.77 -7.77 -17.38
N HIS A 72 -14.50 -8.71 -16.48
CA HIS A 72 -13.36 -8.70 -15.57
C HIS A 72 -12.10 -8.25 -16.32
N LYS A 73 -11.70 -6.99 -16.18
CA LYS A 73 -10.45 -6.52 -16.75
C LYS A 73 -9.35 -7.12 -15.88
N PRO A 74 -8.45 -7.94 -16.42
CA PRO A 74 -7.36 -8.49 -15.63
C PRO A 74 -6.55 -7.33 -15.05
N LEU A 75 -6.18 -7.43 -13.77
CA LEU A 75 -5.32 -6.45 -13.12
C LEU A 75 -4.03 -6.29 -13.93
N THR A 76 -3.63 -5.05 -14.21
CA THR A 76 -2.34 -4.80 -14.86
C THR A 76 -1.20 -5.16 -13.89
N PRO A 77 0.02 -5.46 -14.40
CA PRO A 77 1.17 -5.74 -13.55
C PRO A 77 1.41 -4.66 -12.47
N GLU A 78 1.16 -3.39 -12.80
CA GLU A 78 1.33 -2.24 -11.91
C GLU A 78 0.28 -2.24 -10.79
N GLN A 79 -0.97 -2.56 -11.11
CA GLN A 79 -2.04 -2.68 -10.11
C GLN A 79 -1.76 -3.84 -9.15
N LYS A 80 -1.35 -4.99 -9.69
CA LYS A 80 -0.92 -6.14 -8.87
C LYS A 80 0.20 -5.72 -7.94
N PHE A 81 1.21 -5.02 -8.45
CA PHE A 81 2.35 -4.62 -7.64
C PHE A 81 1.97 -3.58 -6.57
N SER A 82 1.09 -2.62 -6.86
CA SER A 82 0.58 -1.67 -5.86
C SER A 82 -0.15 -2.36 -4.70
N ILE A 83 -1.01 -3.35 -5.01
CA ILE A 83 -1.70 -4.15 -3.99
C ILE A 83 -0.69 -4.88 -3.10
N ILE A 84 0.33 -5.51 -3.71
CA ILE A 84 1.39 -6.20 -2.96
C ILE A 84 2.19 -5.21 -2.10
N LYS A 85 2.57 -4.04 -2.62
CA LYS A 85 3.26 -3.01 -1.81
C LYS A 85 2.42 -2.59 -0.60
N ARG A 86 1.12 -2.40 -0.78
CA ARG A 86 0.20 -2.08 0.33
C ARG A 86 0.19 -3.17 1.40
N GLN A 87 0.19 -4.44 1.00
CA GLN A 87 0.25 -5.55 1.97
C GLN A 87 1.59 -5.63 2.70
N ILE A 88 2.70 -5.42 2.00
CA ILE A 88 4.03 -5.33 2.63
C ILE A 88 4.02 -4.22 3.67
N TYR A 89 3.50 -3.04 3.34
CA TYR A 89 3.44 -1.94 4.31
C TYR A 89 2.61 -2.30 5.54
N LEU A 90 1.40 -2.83 5.36
CA LEU A 90 0.48 -3.13 6.47
C LEU A 90 1.01 -4.21 7.41
N HIS A 91 1.71 -5.21 6.88
CA HIS A 91 2.14 -6.40 7.64
C HIS A 91 3.60 -6.36 8.09
N GLU A 92 4.50 -5.71 7.35
CA GLU A 92 5.95 -5.71 7.65
C GLU A 92 6.44 -4.36 8.19
N ILE A 93 5.87 -3.24 7.74
CA ILE A 93 6.42 -1.90 8.04
C ILE A 93 5.62 -1.18 9.11
N ARG A 94 4.31 -1.05 8.93
CA ARG A 94 3.40 -0.37 9.86
C ARG A 94 3.47 -0.91 11.29
N PRO A 95 3.57 -2.24 11.53
CA PRO A 95 3.72 -2.76 12.89
C PRO A 95 5.02 -2.31 13.55
N ASN A 96 6.12 -2.20 12.78
CA ASN A 96 7.41 -1.75 13.27
C ASN A 96 7.42 -0.23 13.55
N MET A 97 6.72 0.58 12.74
CA MET A 97 6.54 2.01 13.02
C MET A 97 5.75 2.26 14.31
N LYS A 98 4.71 1.45 14.58
CA LYS A 98 3.93 1.55 15.82
C LYS A 98 4.69 1.09 17.06
N LYS A 99 5.58 0.10 16.93
CA LYS A 99 6.43 -0.35 18.04
C LYS A 99 7.40 0.73 18.52
N GLY A 100 7.93 1.55 17.59
CA GLY A 100 8.75 2.72 17.94
C GLY A 100 8.00 3.84 18.69
N SER A 101 6.67 3.78 18.77
CA SER A 101 5.84 4.79 19.45
C SER A 101 5.48 4.44 20.90
N SER A 102 5.90 3.27 21.40
CA SER A 102 5.59 2.80 22.77
C SER A 102 6.80 2.71 23.70
N ASP A 103 8.02 3.01 23.21
CA ASP A 103 9.27 2.93 24.00
C ASP A 103 9.71 4.31 24.57
N SER A 104 8.74 5.17 24.90
CA SER A 104 8.97 6.43 25.63
C SER A 104 8.32 6.44 27.01
N ARG A 105 8.14 5.26 27.62
CA ARG A 105 7.73 5.10 29.02
C ARG A 105 8.64 4.12 29.75
N ASN A 106 9.94 4.38 29.76
CA ASN A 106 10.83 3.90 30.81
C ASN A 106 12.10 4.76 30.84
N ALA A 107 11.90 6.02 31.24
CA ALA A 107 12.96 6.87 31.73
C ALA A 107 12.35 7.72 32.86
N GLN A 108 12.10 7.09 34.00
CA GLN A 108 12.21 7.65 35.37
C GLN A 108 11.69 6.66 36.40
#